data_AF-A0AAV8XPB2-F1
#
_entry.id   AF-A0AAV8XPB2-F1
#
_cell.length_a   1.000
_cell.length_b   1.000
_cell.length_c   1.000
_cell.angle_alpha   90.00
_cell.angle_beta   90.00
_cell.angle_gamma   90.00
#
_symmetry.space_group_name_H-M   'P 1'
#
loop_
_entity.id
_entity.type
_entity.pdbx_description
1 polymer ?
#
loop_
_entity_poly.entity_id
_entity_poly.type
_entity_poly.pdbx_seq_one_letter_code
_entity_poly.pdbx_strand_id
1 'polypeptide(L)'
;MSPKTHIIIHPKYNPASLRNDIALLILDVPFKLTDNVGLICLSQRERQNVEGTCVATGWGKNSYRKGTYQSILKKLELPLVSKDQCLSSLQQARLGPFFQLHESFICAGGEANKDTCKGDGGSPLICPVIGNSNKFEQVGIVSWGLTCGVQNTPGVYVNVGIFNDWIDRTVESYGFSPNVYKSD
;
A
#
# COMPACT_ATOMS: atom_id res chain seq x y z
N MET A 1 -31.25 -2.32 -9.15
CA MET A 1 -30.47 -1.18 -8.62
C MET A 1 -29.02 -1.62 -8.54
N SER A 2 -28.10 -0.89 -9.17
CA SER A 2 -26.67 -1.14 -8.98
C SER A 2 -26.29 -0.81 -7.53
N PRO A 3 -25.44 -1.62 -6.87
CA PRO A 3 -24.98 -1.29 -5.53
C PRO A 3 -24.28 0.07 -5.55
N LYS A 4 -24.63 0.98 -4.64
CA LYS A 4 -23.88 2.23 -4.47
C LYS A 4 -22.66 1.92 -3.58
N THR A 5 -21.64 2.73 -3.77
CA THR A 5 -20.40 2.69 -2.98
C THR A 5 -20.10 4.10 -2.56
N HIS A 6 -19.90 4.32 -1.27
CA HIS A 6 -19.50 5.62 -0.74
C HIS A 6 -17.97 5.68 -0.72
N ILE A 7 -17.42 6.73 -1.35
CA ILE A 7 -15.98 6.95 -1.43
C ILE A 7 -15.62 8.01 -0.40
N ILE A 8 -14.81 7.64 0.59
CA ILE A 8 -14.38 8.54 1.66
C ILE A 8 -12.88 8.81 1.49
N ILE A 9 -12.55 9.94 0.89
CA ILE A 9 -11.17 10.39 0.70
C ILE A 9 -10.68 10.98 2.02
N HIS A 10 -9.43 10.69 2.40
CA HIS A 10 -8.83 11.28 3.58
C HIS A 10 -8.87 12.82 3.48
N PRO A 11 -9.37 13.54 4.51
CA PRO A 11 -9.62 14.99 4.42
C PRO A 11 -8.36 15.84 4.21
N LYS A 12 -7.19 15.29 4.55
CA LYS A 12 -5.88 15.92 4.31
C LYS A 12 -5.18 15.44 3.03
N TYR A 13 -5.87 14.74 2.14
CA TYR A 13 -5.30 14.34 0.86
C TYR A 13 -4.87 15.57 0.05
N ASN A 14 -3.66 15.53 -0.49
CA ASN A 14 -3.13 16.60 -1.35
C ASN A 14 -2.74 16.03 -2.72
N PRO A 15 -3.47 16.35 -3.80
CA PRO A 15 -3.23 15.76 -5.12
C PRO A 15 -1.92 16.23 -5.77
N ALA A 16 -1.37 17.38 -5.36
CA ALA A 16 -0.12 17.88 -5.92
C ALA A 16 1.12 17.16 -5.35
N SER A 17 1.03 16.68 -4.11
CA SER A 17 2.14 16.01 -3.40
C SER A 17 1.88 14.54 -3.08
N LEU A 18 0.68 14.04 -3.38
CA LEU A 18 0.16 12.72 -3.02
C LEU A 18 0.23 12.39 -1.52
N ARG A 19 0.34 13.41 -0.67
CA ARG A 19 0.31 13.21 0.79
C ARG A 19 -1.08 12.74 1.20
N ASN A 20 -1.14 11.78 2.13
CA ASN A 20 -2.38 11.18 2.62
C ASN A 20 -3.25 10.59 1.50
N ASP A 21 -2.64 9.92 0.53
CA ASP A 21 -3.27 9.28 -0.63
C ASP A 21 -4.02 7.98 -0.26
N ILE A 22 -5.00 8.10 0.63
CA ILE A 22 -5.81 6.98 1.13
C ILE A 22 -7.30 7.32 1.07
N ALA A 23 -8.09 6.31 0.74
CA ALA A 23 -9.55 6.40 0.73
C ALA A 23 -10.17 5.09 1.24
N LEU A 24 -11.37 5.17 1.77
CA LEU A 24 -12.21 4.02 2.10
C LEU A 24 -13.38 3.92 1.12
N LEU A 25 -13.72 2.69 0.76
CA LEU A 25 -14.88 2.35 -0.05
C LEU A 25 -15.89 1.63 0.83
N ILE A 26 -17.01 2.28 1.13
CA ILE A 26 -18.10 1.68 1.90
C ILE A 26 -19.14 1.12 0.93
N LEU A 27 -19.27 -0.20 0.92
CA LEU A 27 -20.19 -0.93 0.06
C LEU A 27 -21.58 -0.97 0.70
N ASP A 28 -22.62 -0.73 -0.10
CA ASP A 28 -24.01 -0.89 0.34
C ASP A 28 -24.34 -2.35 0.72
N VAL A 29 -23.66 -3.30 0.08
CA VAL A 29 -23.87 -4.74 0.27
C VAL A 29 -22.54 -5.36 0.70
N PRO A 30 -22.47 -6.01 1.88
CA PRO A 30 -21.26 -6.66 2.32
C PRO A 30 -20.93 -7.87 1.45
N PHE A 31 -19.63 -8.12 1.27
CA PHE A 31 -19.19 -9.39 0.69
C PHE A 31 -19.49 -10.56 1.63
N LYS A 32 -19.84 -11.71 1.04
CA LYS A 32 -19.83 -12.98 1.76
C LYS A 32 -18.40 -13.51 1.79
N LEU A 33 -17.89 -13.78 2.98
CA LEU A 33 -16.58 -14.42 3.13
C LEU A 33 -16.65 -15.84 2.57
N THR A 34 -15.63 -16.21 1.80
CA THR A 34 -15.47 -17.51 1.15
C THR A 34 -13.98 -17.85 1.08
N ASP A 35 -13.62 -19.02 0.58
CA ASP A 35 -12.21 -19.40 0.40
C ASP A 35 -11.41 -18.42 -0.48
N ASN A 36 -12.09 -17.65 -1.35
CA ASN A 36 -11.47 -16.67 -2.23
C ASN A 36 -11.76 -15.21 -1.82
N VAL A 37 -12.48 -14.99 -0.72
CA VAL A 37 -12.86 -13.66 -0.23
C VAL A 37 -12.61 -13.60 1.28
N GLY A 38 -11.54 -12.92 1.67
CA GLY A 38 -11.11 -12.78 3.05
C GLY A 38 -10.80 -11.33 3.42
N LEU A 39 -10.64 -11.09 4.72
CA LEU A 39 -10.16 -9.83 5.26
C LEU A 39 -8.64 -9.86 5.40
N ILE A 40 -8.02 -8.68 5.31
CA ILE A 40 -6.62 -8.48 5.67
C ILE A 40 -6.56 -7.75 7.01
N CYS A 41 -5.57 -8.07 7.85
CA CYS A 41 -5.30 -7.26 9.03
C CYS A 41 -4.70 -5.92 8.58
N LEU A 42 -4.91 -4.84 9.34
CA LEU A 42 -4.19 -3.59 9.16
C LEU A 42 -3.06 -3.52 10.17
N SER A 43 -1.91 -3.00 9.73
CA SER A 43 -0.80 -2.74 10.64
C SER A 43 -1.20 -1.70 11.67
N GLN A 44 -1.15 -2.04 12.97
CA GLN A 44 -1.59 -1.15 14.06
C GLN A 44 -0.57 -0.05 14.44
N ARG A 45 0.65 -0.12 13.89
CA ARG A 45 1.72 0.83 14.17
C ARG A 45 2.60 1.00 12.94
N GLU A 46 3.31 2.12 12.87
CA GLU A 46 4.38 2.26 11.90
C GLU A 46 5.42 1.14 12.10
N ARG A 47 5.69 0.38 11.03
CA ARG A 47 6.76 -0.61 11.04
C ARG A 47 8.10 0.09 10.84
N GLN A 48 8.93 0.04 11.88
CA GLN A 48 10.33 0.48 11.79
C GLN A 48 11.27 -0.67 11.42
N ASN A 49 10.84 -1.93 11.62
CA ASN A 49 11.67 -3.10 11.39
C ASN A 49 11.53 -3.60 9.95
N VAL A 50 12.69 -3.81 9.32
CA VAL A 50 12.88 -4.30 7.95
C VAL A 50 12.81 -5.84 7.88
N GLU A 51 12.53 -6.50 9.02
CA GLU A 51 12.53 -7.96 9.08
C GLU A 51 11.32 -8.55 8.35
N GLY A 52 11.62 -9.32 7.30
CA GLY A 52 10.65 -10.06 6.51
C GLY A 52 10.50 -9.53 5.08
N THR A 53 10.04 -10.43 4.21
CA THR A 53 9.72 -10.11 2.83
C THR A 53 8.24 -9.78 2.74
N CYS A 54 7.93 -8.57 2.31
CA CYS A 54 6.57 -8.14 2.02
C CYS A 54 6.19 -8.52 0.59
N VAL A 55 4.89 -8.52 0.32
CA VAL A 55 4.33 -8.91 -0.97
C VAL A 55 3.48 -7.76 -1.48
N ALA A 56 3.81 -7.28 -2.67
CA ALA A 56 2.92 -6.44 -3.47
C ALA A 56 2.17 -7.34 -4.46
N THR A 57 0.87 -7.13 -4.63
CA THR A 57 0.04 -7.88 -5.57
C THR A 57 -0.65 -6.95 -6.55
N GLY A 58 -0.86 -7.43 -7.78
CA GLY A 58 -1.45 -6.61 -8.83
C GLY A 58 -1.56 -7.34 -10.17
N TRP A 59 -2.38 -6.80 -11.06
CA TRP A 59 -2.55 -7.33 -12.41
C TRP A 59 -1.68 -6.58 -13.44
N GLY A 60 -1.29 -5.34 -13.14
CA GLY A 60 -0.37 -4.51 -13.91
C GLY A 60 -0.83 -4.20 -15.34
N LYS A 61 -0.23 -3.17 -15.95
CA LYS A 61 -0.27 -2.99 -17.41
C LYS A 61 1.03 -3.53 -17.98
N ASN A 62 0.96 -4.49 -18.91
CA ASN A 62 2.14 -4.91 -19.67
C ASN A 62 2.67 -3.70 -20.46
N SER A 63 3.75 -3.07 -19.99
CA SER A 63 4.32 -1.87 -20.60
C SER A 63 5.15 -2.16 -21.86
N TYR A 64 5.32 -3.43 -22.26
CA TYR A 64 6.27 -3.72 -23.33
C TYR A 64 5.72 -3.61 -24.75
N ARG A 65 4.49 -4.03 -25.08
CA ARG A 65 3.88 -3.82 -26.41
C ARG A 65 2.35 -3.89 -26.34
N LYS A 66 1.65 -2.76 -26.51
CA LYS A 66 0.17 -2.64 -26.62
C LYS A 66 -0.62 -3.46 -25.56
N GLY A 67 -0.25 -3.37 -24.28
CA GLY A 67 -0.65 -4.33 -23.24
C GLY A 67 -2.11 -4.30 -22.82
N THR A 68 -2.76 -5.46 -22.93
CA THR A 68 -4.00 -5.81 -22.21
C THR A 68 -3.72 -5.97 -20.71
N TYR A 69 -4.71 -5.68 -19.86
CA TYR A 69 -4.68 -6.09 -18.45
C TYR A 69 -4.48 -7.60 -18.37
N GLN A 70 -3.59 -8.06 -17.49
CA GLN A 70 -3.39 -9.50 -17.30
C GLN A 70 -4.62 -10.10 -16.63
N SER A 71 -5.03 -11.31 -17.03
CA SER A 71 -6.12 -12.04 -16.38
C SER A 71 -5.66 -12.80 -15.12
N ILE A 72 -4.34 -12.91 -14.91
CA ILE A 72 -3.74 -13.63 -13.78
C ILE A 72 -3.09 -12.62 -12.84
N LEU A 73 -3.48 -12.69 -11.56
CA LEU A 73 -2.90 -11.89 -10.48
C LEU A 73 -1.42 -12.24 -10.31
N LYS A 74 -0.56 -11.23 -10.25
CA LYS A 74 0.87 -11.39 -10.01
C LYS A 74 1.20 -10.95 -8.60
N LYS A 75 2.26 -11.54 -8.04
CA LYS A 75 2.86 -11.13 -6.78
C LYS A 75 4.33 -10.77 -7.00
N LEU A 76 4.82 -9.81 -6.22
CA LEU A 76 6.21 -9.43 -6.15
C LEU A 76 6.63 -9.36 -4.69
N GLU A 77 7.73 -10.05 -4.39
CA GLU A 77 8.33 -10.11 -3.07
C GLU A 77 9.40 -9.02 -2.94
N LEU A 78 9.24 -8.15 -1.94
CA LEU A 78 10.05 -6.95 -1.73
C LEU A 78 10.39 -6.78 -0.24
N PRO A 79 11.63 -6.37 0.10
CA PRO A 79 11.94 -5.94 1.46
C PRO A 79 11.28 -4.59 1.78
N LEU A 80 10.98 -4.33 3.05
CA LEU A 80 10.76 -2.96 3.49
C LEU A 80 12.07 -2.18 3.45
N VAL A 81 11.97 -0.86 3.33
CA VAL A 81 13.13 0.04 3.36
C VAL A 81 12.89 1.06 4.45
N SER A 82 13.90 1.30 5.28
CA SER A 82 13.78 2.31 6.33
C SER A 82 13.54 3.70 5.72
N LYS A 83 12.87 4.57 6.47
CA LYS A 83 12.54 5.92 6.00
C LYS A 83 13.79 6.70 5.57
N ASP A 84 14.88 6.58 6.33
CA ASP A 84 16.14 7.26 6.05
C ASP A 84 16.84 6.73 4.80
N GLN A 85 16.84 5.40 4.62
CA GLN A 85 17.36 4.78 3.41
C GLN A 85 16.54 5.19 2.20
N CYS A 86 15.21 5.18 2.32
CA CYS A 86 14.32 5.60 1.25
C CYS A 86 14.52 7.07 0.87
N LEU A 87 14.59 7.96 1.86
CA LEU A 87 14.88 9.37 1.65
C LEU A 87 16.22 9.55 0.92
N SER A 88 17.27 8.87 1.39
CA SER A 88 18.60 8.93 0.79
C SER A 88 18.59 8.47 -0.67
N SER A 89 17.95 7.32 -0.96
CA SER A 89 17.82 6.80 -2.33
C SER A 89 17.03 7.76 -3.24
N LEU A 90 15.94 8.34 -2.75
CA LEU A 90 15.11 9.27 -3.52
C LEU A 90 15.83 10.59 -3.83
N GLN A 91 16.58 11.12 -2.86
CA GLN A 91 17.42 12.31 -3.04
C GLN A 91 18.54 12.07 -4.06
N GLN A 92 19.21 10.91 -3.99
CA GLN A 92 20.29 10.52 -4.91
C GLN A 92 19.79 10.23 -6.33
N ALA A 93 18.55 9.74 -6.47
CA ALA A 93 17.99 9.37 -7.76
C ALA A 93 17.71 10.61 -8.65
N ARG A 94 16.62 11.33 -8.39
CA ARG A 94 16.18 12.47 -9.23
C ARG A 94 15.52 13.61 -8.46
N LEU A 95 15.19 13.43 -7.18
CA LEU A 95 14.47 14.44 -6.42
C LEU A 95 15.38 15.50 -5.79
N GLY A 96 16.69 15.24 -5.73
CA GLY A 96 17.70 16.18 -5.25
C GLY A 96 17.79 16.26 -3.72
N PRO A 97 18.82 16.93 -3.19
CA PRO A 97 19.19 16.87 -1.77
C PRO A 97 18.20 17.57 -0.82
N PHE A 98 17.32 18.43 -1.35
CA PHE A 98 16.32 19.15 -0.55
C PHE A 98 14.99 18.41 -0.44
N PHE A 99 14.84 17.28 -1.13
CA PHE A 99 13.62 16.48 -1.02
C PHE A 99 13.44 15.96 0.40
N GLN A 100 12.18 15.90 0.85
CA GLN A 100 11.79 15.39 2.14
C GLN A 100 10.67 14.37 1.96
N LEU A 101 10.84 13.19 2.56
CA LEU A 101 9.85 12.12 2.53
C LEU A 101 8.83 12.33 3.66
N HIS A 102 7.59 12.64 3.27
CA HIS A 102 6.50 12.87 4.22
C HIS A 102 6.18 11.60 5.03
N GLU A 103 5.72 11.76 6.27
CA GLU A 103 5.37 10.64 7.19
C GLU A 103 4.25 9.73 6.69
N SER A 104 3.39 10.24 5.80
CA SER A 104 2.33 9.46 5.15
C SER A 104 2.85 8.40 4.18
N PHE A 105 4.16 8.23 4.05
CA PHE A 105 4.78 7.30 3.13
C PHE A 105 5.69 6.29 3.84
N ILE A 106 5.68 5.08 3.30
CA ILE A 106 6.60 3.97 3.60
C ILE A 106 7.19 3.47 2.28
N CYS A 107 8.34 2.80 2.33
CA CYS A 107 9.02 2.35 1.12
C CYS A 107 9.31 0.85 1.15
N ALA A 108 9.30 0.24 -0.04
CA ALA A 108 9.64 -1.17 -0.22
C ALA A 108 10.37 -1.38 -1.56
N GLY A 109 11.20 -2.41 -1.62
CA GLY A 109 12.00 -2.74 -2.80
C GLY A 109 13.34 -2.02 -2.83
N GLY A 110 13.74 -1.55 -4.01
CA GLY A 110 15.09 -1.02 -4.24
C GLY A 110 16.15 -2.10 -4.48
N GLU A 111 15.75 -3.37 -4.61
CA GLU A 111 16.61 -4.43 -5.10
C GLU A 111 16.72 -4.39 -6.62
N ALA A 112 17.91 -4.67 -7.15
CA ALA A 112 18.11 -4.75 -8.59
C ALA A 112 17.15 -5.77 -9.23
N ASN A 113 16.46 -5.37 -10.31
CA ASN A 113 15.52 -6.19 -11.07
C ASN A 113 14.24 -6.64 -10.33
N LYS A 114 13.90 -6.06 -9.17
CA LYS A 114 12.62 -6.29 -8.48
C LYS A 114 11.89 -4.96 -8.24
N ASP A 115 10.91 -4.65 -9.09
CA ASP A 115 10.15 -3.40 -8.96
C ASP A 115 8.67 -3.58 -9.35
N THR A 116 7.78 -2.91 -8.60
CA THR A 116 6.35 -2.85 -8.92
C THR A 116 6.14 -1.90 -10.10
N CYS A 117 5.62 -2.44 -11.20
CA CYS A 117 5.41 -1.67 -12.42
C CYS A 117 4.10 -0.86 -12.42
N LYS A 118 3.96 0.06 -13.39
CA LYS A 118 2.71 0.80 -13.67
C LYS A 118 1.51 -0.15 -13.79
N GLY A 119 0.39 0.21 -13.14
CA GLY A 119 -0.92 -0.40 -13.42
C GLY A 119 -1.75 -0.82 -12.21
N ASP A 120 -1.18 -0.76 -11.00
CA ASP A 120 -1.79 -1.27 -9.76
C ASP A 120 -1.88 -0.21 -8.65
N GLY A 121 -2.08 1.07 -9.01
CA GLY A 121 -2.27 2.14 -8.02
C GLY A 121 -3.46 1.83 -7.09
N GLY A 122 -3.26 1.94 -5.78
CA GLY A 122 -4.25 1.53 -4.77
C GLY A 122 -4.14 0.07 -4.31
N SER A 123 -3.31 -0.76 -4.95
CA SER A 123 -3.11 -2.15 -4.50
C SER A 123 -2.36 -2.24 -3.17
N PRO A 124 -2.55 -3.32 -2.40
CA PRO A 124 -1.93 -3.45 -1.09
C PRO A 124 -0.47 -3.87 -1.16
N LEU A 125 0.32 -3.35 -0.23
CA LEU A 125 1.58 -3.95 0.22
C LEU A 125 1.31 -4.66 1.55
N ILE A 126 1.46 -5.99 1.56
CA ILE A 126 1.20 -6.83 2.74
C ILE A 126 2.49 -7.43 3.28
N CYS A 127 2.61 -7.56 4.59
CA CYS A 127 3.75 -8.18 5.25
C CYS A 127 3.28 -9.20 6.30
N PRO A 128 4.10 -10.22 6.62
CA PRO A 128 3.79 -11.14 7.71
C PRO A 128 3.66 -10.37 9.04
N VAL A 129 2.66 -10.69 9.86
CA VAL A 129 2.48 -10.10 11.19
C VAL A 129 3.70 -10.43 12.07
N ILE A 130 4.19 -9.44 12.82
CA ILE A 130 5.35 -9.64 13.69
C ILE A 130 5.03 -10.72 14.73
N GLY A 131 5.85 -11.77 14.78
CA GLY A 131 5.61 -12.92 15.67
C GLY A 131 4.60 -13.95 15.14
N ASN A 132 4.00 -13.74 13.96
CA ASN A 132 3.11 -14.71 13.32
C ASN A 132 3.25 -14.68 11.78
N SER A 133 4.10 -15.56 11.25
CA SER A 133 4.34 -15.68 9.80
C SER A 133 3.17 -16.25 9.00
N ASN A 134 2.14 -16.81 9.65
CA ASN A 134 0.95 -17.36 9.00
C ASN A 134 -0.17 -16.32 8.81
N LYS A 135 -0.03 -15.12 9.39
CA LYS A 135 -0.95 -14.01 9.19
C LYS A 135 -0.24 -12.89 8.45
N PHE A 136 -0.98 -12.20 7.58
CA PHE A 136 -0.51 -11.02 6.87
C PHE A 136 -1.30 -9.80 7.31
N GLU A 137 -0.62 -8.66 7.33
CA GLU A 137 -1.24 -7.35 7.50
C GLU A 137 -0.87 -6.42 6.35
N GLN A 138 -1.77 -5.53 5.99
CA GLN A 138 -1.51 -4.46 5.05
C GLN A 138 -0.74 -3.35 5.77
N VAL A 139 0.47 -3.09 5.26
CA VAL A 139 1.36 -2.04 5.78
C VAL A 139 1.38 -0.83 4.85
N GLY A 140 1.00 -1.02 3.59
CA GLY A 140 0.99 0.06 2.63
C GLY A 140 0.01 -0.07 1.48
N ILE A 141 -0.08 1.00 0.71
CA ILE A 141 -0.90 1.12 -0.51
C ILE A 141 0.00 1.69 -1.61
N VAL A 142 0.02 1.06 -2.79
CA VAL A 142 0.80 1.55 -3.94
C VAL A 142 0.35 2.98 -4.28
N SER A 143 1.26 3.95 -4.19
CA SER A 143 0.97 5.37 -4.47
C SER A 143 1.80 5.88 -5.64
N TRP A 144 3.13 5.96 -5.50
CA TRP A 144 3.98 6.51 -6.56
C TRP A 144 5.40 5.94 -6.56
N GLY A 145 6.13 6.22 -7.64
CA GLY A 145 7.53 5.83 -7.80
C GLY A 145 8.14 6.59 -8.97
N LEU A 146 9.46 6.81 -8.93
CA LEU A 146 10.13 7.67 -9.93
C LEU A 146 10.13 7.05 -11.33
N THR A 147 10.22 5.72 -11.43
CA THR A 147 10.11 4.93 -12.67
C THR A 147 10.24 3.45 -12.32
N CYS A 148 9.53 2.57 -13.03
CA CYS A 148 9.74 1.14 -12.92
C CYS A 148 11.14 0.77 -13.47
N GLY A 149 11.99 0.17 -12.65
CA GLY A 149 13.28 -0.39 -13.07
C GLY A 149 14.47 0.58 -13.08
N VAL A 150 14.38 1.73 -12.40
CA VAL A 150 15.62 2.42 -12.00
C VAL A 150 16.25 1.63 -10.87
N GLN A 151 17.45 1.10 -11.13
CA GLN A 151 18.20 0.36 -10.13
C GLN A 151 18.30 1.17 -8.84
N ASN A 152 18.10 0.48 -7.71
CA ASN A 152 18.34 1.01 -6.36
C ASN A 152 17.42 2.15 -5.89
N THR A 153 16.26 2.36 -6.55
CA THR A 153 15.22 3.27 -6.04
C THR A 153 14.03 2.47 -5.54
N PRO A 154 13.65 2.56 -4.25
CA PRO A 154 12.48 1.87 -3.73
C PRO A 154 11.17 2.50 -4.23
N GLY A 155 10.11 1.70 -4.28
CA GLY A 155 8.75 2.19 -4.50
C GLY A 155 8.22 2.91 -3.26
N VAL A 156 7.36 3.92 -3.46
CA VAL A 156 6.76 4.69 -2.38
C VAL A 156 5.28 4.35 -2.24
N TYR A 157 4.92 3.95 -1.03
CA TYR A 157 3.61 3.47 -0.64
C TYR A 157 3.03 4.39 0.43
N VAL A 158 1.71 4.47 0.55
CA VAL A 158 1.07 5.08 1.72
C VAL A 158 1.45 4.28 2.95
N ASN A 159 1.80 4.93 4.05
CA ASN A 159 2.03 4.26 5.34
C ASN A 159 0.68 4.01 6.04
N VAL A 160 0.12 2.80 5.93
CA VAL A 160 -1.21 2.49 6.50
C VAL A 160 -1.22 2.62 8.03
N GLY A 161 -0.11 2.30 8.69
CA GLY A 161 -0.01 2.27 10.15
C GLY A 161 -0.28 3.60 10.85
N ILE A 162 -0.16 4.74 10.14
CA ILE A 162 -0.44 6.06 10.71
C ILE A 162 -1.90 6.51 10.51
N PHE A 163 -2.70 5.76 9.74
CA PHE A 163 -4.08 6.12 9.42
C PHE A 163 -5.12 5.35 10.25
N ASN A 164 -4.71 4.46 11.16
CA ASN A 164 -5.64 3.64 11.95
C ASN A 164 -6.73 4.46 12.64
N ASP A 165 -6.39 5.56 13.32
CA ASP A 165 -7.38 6.41 13.99
C ASP A 165 -8.42 7.01 13.03
N TRP A 166 -8.02 7.32 11.80
CA TRP A 166 -8.93 7.84 10.78
C TRP A 166 -9.79 6.72 10.19
N ILE A 167 -9.18 5.55 9.94
CA ILE A 167 -9.87 4.37 9.43
C ILE A 167 -10.95 3.94 10.44
N ASP A 168 -10.57 3.74 11.70
CA ASP A 168 -11.46 3.29 12.77
C ASP A 168 -12.65 4.25 12.94
N ARG A 169 -12.39 5.55 13.12
CA ARG A 169 -13.45 6.55 13.24
C ARG A 169 -14.39 6.59 12.03
N THR A 170 -13.83 6.44 10.83
CA THR A 170 -14.64 6.43 9.61
C THR A 170 -15.51 5.17 9.58
N VAL A 171 -14.93 3.99 9.76
CA VAL A 171 -15.64 2.70 9.76
C VAL A 171 -16.74 2.65 10.83
N GLU A 172 -16.46 3.14 12.05
CA GLU A 172 -17.43 3.24 13.14
C GLU A 172 -18.59 4.18 12.80
N SER A 173 -18.32 5.31 12.12
CA SER A 173 -19.38 6.24 11.72
C SER A 173 -20.38 5.65 10.71
N TYR A 174 -19.99 4.57 10.04
CA TYR A 174 -20.85 3.78 9.15
C TYR A 174 -21.43 2.51 9.83
N GLY A 175 -21.21 2.33 11.14
CA GLY A 175 -21.78 1.24 11.93
C GLY A 175 -21.01 -0.09 11.84
N PHE A 176 -19.77 -0.07 11.34
CA PHE A 176 -18.93 -1.27 11.27
C PHE A 176 -17.95 -1.35 12.45
N SER A 177 -17.59 -2.56 12.85
CA SER A 177 -16.65 -2.78 13.95
C SER A 177 -15.20 -2.73 13.46
N PRO A 178 -14.31 -1.92 14.07
CA PRO A 178 -12.90 -1.86 13.68
C PRO A 178 -12.13 -3.13 14.05
N ASN A 179 -12.67 -3.98 14.93
CA ASN A 179 -12.00 -5.19 15.41
C ASN A 179 -11.80 -6.25 14.31
N VAL A 180 -12.55 -6.18 13.21
CA VAL A 180 -12.53 -7.21 12.15
C VAL A 180 -11.23 -7.23 11.33
N TYR A 181 -10.43 -6.17 11.41
CA TYR A 181 -9.15 -6.04 10.69
C TYR A 181 -7.97 -5.77 11.63
N LYS A 182 -8.13 -5.97 12.94
CA LYS A 182 -7.01 -5.88 13.88
C LYS A 182 -6.19 -7.18 13.83
N SER A 183 -4.87 -7.06 14.01
CA SER A 183 -3.91 -8.18 13.95
C SER A 183 -3.80 -8.99 15.25
N ASP A 184 -4.33 -8.44 16.35
CA ASP A 184 -4.18 -8.93 17.73
C ASP A 184 -5.06 -10.16 18.03
#